data_AF-A0A1F8QYN7-F1
#
_entry.id   AF-A0A1F8QYN7-F1
#
_cell.length_a   1.000
_cell.length_b   1.000
_cell.length_c   1.000
_cell.angle_alpha   90.00
_cell.angle_beta   90.00
_cell.angle_gamma   90.00
#
_symmetry.space_group_name_H-M   'P 1'
#
loop_
_entity.id
_entity.type
_entity.pdbx_description
1 polymer ?
#
loop_
_entity_poly.entity_id
_entity_poly.type
_entity_poly.pdbx_seq_one_letter_code
_entity_poly.pdbx_strand_id
1 'polypeptide(L)'
;MMSNNITLEQVEQQVTQLPLHEQLKLMAHISERLSVLTLLETAEERQRREHVAQVESFLKMCDEMAAESVGEVDSAEEIRQIREERMARL
;
A
#
# COMPACT_ATOMS: atom_id res chain seq x y z
N MET A 1 16.96 -27.55 -34.47
CA MET A 1 16.79 -26.09 -34.42
C MET A 1 17.92 -25.54 -33.59
N MET A 2 18.83 -24.75 -34.17
CA MET A 2 19.91 -24.13 -33.42
C MET A 2 19.30 -23.00 -32.57
N SER A 3 19.36 -23.15 -31.25
CA SER A 3 19.07 -22.04 -30.35
C SER A 3 20.20 -21.04 -30.53
N ASN A 4 19.97 -20.00 -31.33
CA ASN A 4 20.88 -18.87 -31.45
C ASN A 4 20.89 -18.14 -30.11
N ASN A 5 21.66 -18.67 -29.16
CA ASN A 5 21.93 -18.03 -27.88
C ASN A 5 22.85 -16.84 -28.16
N ILE A 6 22.23 -15.72 -28.53
CA ILE A 6 22.91 -14.43 -28.62
C ILE A 6 23.26 -14.03 -27.19
N THR A 7 24.55 -13.77 -26.93
CA THR A 7 25.00 -13.36 -25.60
C THR A 7 24.69 -11.89 -25.35
N LEU A 8 24.64 -11.47 -24.09
CA LEU A 8 24.38 -10.07 -23.75
C LEU A 8 25.44 -9.14 -24.36
N GLU A 9 26.72 -9.53 -24.35
CA GLU A 9 27.78 -8.72 -24.98
C GLU A 9 27.58 -8.53 -26.49
N GLN A 10 27.02 -9.52 -27.19
CA GLN A 10 26.71 -9.40 -28.62
C GLN A 10 25.58 -8.40 -28.87
N VAL A 11 24.58 -8.36 -27.99
CA VAL A 11 23.50 -7.36 -28.05
C VAL A 11 24.06 -5.97 -27.80
N GLU A 12 24.90 -5.79 -26.79
CA GLU A 12 25.54 -4.49 -26.50
C GLU A 12 26.36 -3.98 -27.69
N GLN A 13 27.14 -4.85 -28.32
CA GLN A 13 27.88 -4.50 -29.54
C GLN A 13 26.96 -4.07 -30.68
N GLN A 14 25.79 -4.70 -30.85
CA GLN A 14 24.84 -4.30 -31.88
C GLN A 14 24.15 -2.98 -31.55
N VAL A 15 23.84 -2.72 -30.28
CA VAL A 15 23.22 -1.46 -29.83
C VAL A 15 24.18 -0.30 -30.01
N THR A 16 25.47 -0.47 -29.72
CA THR A 16 26.48 0.59 -29.91
C THR A 16 26.68 1.00 -31.36
N GLN A 17 26.33 0.13 -32.33
CA GLN A 17 26.36 0.45 -33.76
C GLN A 17 25.17 1.31 -34.21
N LEU A 18 24.12 1.43 -33.40
CA LEU A 18 22.96 2.26 -33.71
C LEU A 18 23.25 3.74 -33.42
N PRO A 19 22.65 4.66 -34.19
CA PRO A 19 22.61 6.07 -33.82
C PRO A 19 21.96 6.28 -32.46
N LEU A 20 22.41 7.30 -31.71
CA LEU A 20 21.95 7.59 -30.34
C LEU A 20 20.42 7.67 -30.20
N HIS A 21 19.73 8.22 -31.20
CA HIS A 21 18.27 8.34 -31.20
C HIS A 21 17.56 6.98 -31.31
N GLU A 22 18.12 6.03 -32.06
CA GLU A 22 17.60 4.66 -32.16
C GLU A 22 17.90 3.86 -30.90
N GLN A 23 19.05 4.09 -30.26
CA GLN A 23 19.34 3.51 -28.94
C GLN A 23 18.31 3.96 -27.90
N LEU A 24 17.94 5.24 -27.89
CA LEU A 24 16.90 5.77 -26.99
C LEU A 24 15.52 5.16 -27.26
N LYS A 25 15.15 4.95 -28.53
CA LYS A 25 13.90 4.27 -28.89
C LYS A 25 13.89 2.81 -28.43
N LEU A 26 15.01 2.10 -28.61
CA LEU A 26 15.15 0.72 -28.15
C LEU A 26 15.03 0.64 -26.62
N MET A 27 15.68 1.55 -25.90
CA MET A 27 15.58 1.65 -24.45
C MET A 27 14.13 1.90 -24.00
N ALA A 28 13.42 2.83 -24.64
CA ALA A 28 12.01 3.10 -24.36
C ALA A 28 11.13 1.86 -24.58
N HIS A 29 11.33 1.12 -25.67
CA HIS A 29 10.57 -0.08 -25.97
C HIS A 29 10.88 -1.23 -24.98
N ILE A 30 12.13 -1.38 -24.56
CA ILE A 30 12.50 -2.35 -23.51
C ILE A 30 11.86 -1.96 -22.18
N SER A 31 11.93 -0.68 -21.80
CA SER A 31 11.29 -0.17 -20.59
C SER A 31 9.79 -0.41 -20.61
N GLU A 32 9.10 -0.17 -21.72
CA GLU A 32 7.67 -0.43 -21.85
C GLU A 32 7.34 -1.93 -21.67
N ARG A 33 8.11 -2.82 -22.30
CA ARG A 33 7.93 -4.27 -22.13
C ARG A 33 8.17 -4.73 -20.69
N LEU A 34 9.16 -4.15 -20.04
CA LEU A 34 9.43 -4.39 -18.61
C LEU A 34 8.30 -3.82 -17.75
N SER A 35 7.77 -2.64 -18.08
CA SER A 35 6.62 -2.05 -17.39
C SER A 35 5.38 -2.92 -17.48
N VAL A 36 5.11 -3.51 -18.65
CA VAL A 36 4.02 -4.49 -18.83
C VAL A 36 4.25 -5.75 -17.98
N LEU A 37 5.49 -6.22 -17.87
CA LEU A 37 5.84 -7.33 -16.99
C LEU A 37 5.72 -6.98 -15.50
N THR A 38 5.99 -5.73 -15.11
CA THR A 38 5.77 -5.25 -13.73
C THR A 38 4.30 -4.91 -13.43
N LEU A 39 3.50 -4.69 -14.47
CA LEU A 39 2.04 -4.52 -14.40
C LEU A 39 1.29 -5.85 -14.31
N LEU A 40 1.96 -6.98 -14.58
CA LEU A 40 1.53 -8.25 -14.00
C LEU A 40 1.73 -8.11 -12.49
N GLU A 41 0.70 -7.60 -11.84
CA GLU A 41 0.56 -7.49 -10.40
C GLU A 41 1.06 -8.80 -9.80
N THR A 42 2.25 -8.76 -9.21
CA THR A 42 2.86 -9.97 -8.67
C THR A 42 1.92 -10.48 -7.58
N ALA A 43 1.88 -11.79 -7.36
CA ALA A 43 1.06 -12.37 -6.28
C ALA A 43 1.36 -11.68 -4.93
N GLU A 44 2.62 -11.25 -4.73
CA GLU A 44 3.07 -10.48 -3.58
C GLU A 44 2.46 -9.07 -3.51
N GLU A 45 2.37 -8.34 -4.62
CA GLU A 45 1.77 -6.99 -4.64
C GLU A 45 0.26 -7.05 -4.41
N ARG A 46 -0.42 -8.08 -4.96
CA ARG A 46 -1.85 -8.33 -4.65
C ARG A 46 -2.04 -8.67 -3.17
N GLN A 47 -1.23 -9.58 -2.63
CA GLN A 47 -1.28 -9.95 -1.22
C GLN A 47 -1.02 -8.74 -0.31
N ARG A 48 -0.07 -7.86 -0.67
CA ARG A 48 0.19 -6.62 0.05
C ARG A 48 -1.04 -5.71 0.06
N ARG A 49 -1.70 -5.53 -1.08
CA ARG A 49 -2.91 -4.70 -1.18
C ARG A 49 -4.08 -5.28 -0.39
N GLU A 50 -4.30 -6.59 -0.44
CA GLU A 50 -5.33 -7.25 0.35
C GLU A 50 -5.08 -7.08 1.85
N HIS A 51 -3.83 -7.22 2.28
CA HIS A 51 -3.45 -6.99 3.68
C HIS A 51 -3.67 -5.53 4.11
N VAL A 52 -3.29 -4.55 3.27
CA VAL A 52 -3.53 -3.13 3.56
C VAL A 52 -5.04 -2.85 3.70
N ALA A 53 -5.86 -3.37 2.78
CA ALA A 53 -7.31 -3.19 2.84
C ALA A 53 -7.93 -3.82 4.11
N GLN A 54 -7.43 -4.98 4.55
CA GLN A 54 -7.86 -5.60 5.80
C GLN A 54 -7.50 -4.74 7.02
N VAL A 55 -6.28 -4.19 7.07
CA VAL A 55 -5.84 -3.31 8.16
C VAL A 55 -6.68 -2.03 8.19
N GLU A 56 -6.91 -1.40 7.04
CA GLU A 56 -7.75 -0.19 6.95
C GLU A 56 -9.18 -0.45 7.43
N SER A 57 -9.77 -1.58 7.03
CA SER A 57 -11.10 -1.99 7.50
C SER A 57 -11.14 -2.18 9.02
N PHE A 58 -10.12 -2.83 9.58
CA PHE A 58 -10.01 -3.03 11.02
C PHE A 58 -9.86 -1.70 11.78
N LEU A 59 -8.99 -0.80 11.32
CA LEU A 59 -8.81 0.52 11.94
C LEU A 59 -10.10 1.32 11.90
N LYS A 60 -10.83 1.30 10.78
CA LYS A 60 -12.12 1.97 10.66
C LYS A 60 -13.15 1.43 11.67
N MET A 61 -13.21 0.12 11.86
CA MET A 61 -14.08 -0.49 12.88
C MET A 61 -13.69 -0.03 14.29
N CYS A 62 -12.38 0.09 14.58
CA CYS A 62 -11.92 0.63 15.86
C CYS A 62 -12.34 2.09 16.04
N ASP A 63 -12.22 2.92 15.00
CA ASP A 63 -12.62 4.33 15.05
C ASP A 63 -14.14 4.48 15.24
N GLU A 64 -14.95 3.64 14.59
CA GLU A 64 -16.41 3.59 14.78
C GLU A 64 -16.76 3.19 16.22
N MET A 65 -16.15 2.14 16.76
CA MET A 65 -16.36 1.71 18.14
C MET A 65 -15.87 2.75 19.16
N ALA A 66 -14.77 3.45 18.87
CA ALA A 66 -14.30 4.56 19.67
C ALA A 66 -15.29 5.72 19.64
N ALA A 67 -15.82 6.09 18.46
CA ALA A 67 -16.83 7.13 18.35
C ALA A 67 -18.13 6.79 19.07
N GLU A 68 -18.57 5.52 19.04
CA GLU A 68 -19.74 5.03 19.76
C GLU A 68 -19.54 4.99 21.28
N SER A 69 -18.29 4.82 21.75
CA SER A 69 -17.94 4.85 23.17
C SER A 69 -17.52 6.24 23.68
N VAL A 70 -17.36 7.22 22.79
CA VAL A 70 -17.20 8.64 23.15
C VAL A 70 -18.60 9.22 23.42
N GLY A 71 -19.14 8.83 24.56
CA GLY A 71 -20.44 9.29 25.05
C GLY A 71 -20.85 8.49 26.28
N GLU A 72 -21.04 9.20 27.39
CA GLU A 72 -21.62 8.71 28.65
C GLU A 72 -20.76 7.73 29.45
N VAL A 73 -19.69 8.21 30.09
CA VAL A 73 -19.62 8.31 31.56
C VAL A 73 -18.41 9.21 31.86
N ASP A 74 -18.61 10.52 32.11
CA ASP A 74 -17.62 11.22 32.93
C ASP A 74 -17.82 10.70 34.35
N SER A 75 -17.18 9.57 34.66
CA SER A 75 -17.37 8.88 35.93
C SER A 75 -17.01 9.81 37.10
N ALA A 76 -16.17 10.82 36.87
CA ALA A 76 -15.89 11.83 37.87
C ALA A 76 -17.09 12.76 38.12
N GLU A 77 -17.83 13.14 37.07
CA GLU A 77 -19.05 13.96 37.17
C GLU A 77 -20.17 13.20 37.87
N GLU A 78 -20.43 11.94 37.50
CA GLU A 78 -21.45 11.11 38.17
C GLU A 78 -21.11 10.85 39.65
N ILE A 79 -19.85 10.58 39.96
CA ILE A 79 -19.41 10.39 41.35
C ILE A 79 -19.53 11.69 42.15
N ARG A 80 -19.26 12.86 41.55
CA ARG A 80 -19.49 14.16 42.18
C ARG A 80 -20.98 14.36 42.50
N GLN A 81 -21.85 14.10 41.53
CA GLN A 81 -23.29 14.29 41.67
C GLN A 81 -23.88 13.38 42.76
N ILE A 82 -23.48 12.09 42.81
CA ILE A 82 -23.90 11.15 43.85
C ILE A 82 -23.42 11.60 45.25
N ARG A 83 -22.23 12.20 45.37
CA ARG A 83 -21.70 12.70 46.64
C ARG A 83 -22.45 13.93 47.14
N GLU A 84 -22.75 14.86 46.24
CA GLU A 84 -23.50 16.07 46.56
C GLU A 84 -24.94 15.73 47.00
N GLU A 85 -25.61 14.82 46.29
CA GLU A 85 -26.95 14.35 46.68
C GLU A 85 -26.98 13.69 48.06
N ARG A 86 -25.94 12.94 48.43
CA ARG A 86 -25.83 12.35 49.78
C ARG A 86 -25.63 13.38 50.86
N MET A 87 -24.83 14.42 50.61
CA MET A 87 -24.61 15.49 51.60
C MET A 87 -25.86 16.36 51.77
N ALA A 88 -26.66 16.58 50.73
CA ALA A 88 -27.89 17.37 50.81
C ALA A 88 -29.05 16.67 51.57
N ARG A 89 -28.95 15.34 51.81
CA ARG A 89 -29.95 14.54 52.54
C ARG A 89 -29.59 14.30 54.01
N LEU A 90 -28.48 14.85 54.50
CA LEU A 90 -28.05 14.83 55.90
C LEU A 90 -28.35 16.19 56.56
#